data_AF-A0A7X0JAH9-F1
#
_entry.id   AF-A0A7X0JAH9-F1
#
_cell.length_a   1.000
_cell.length_b   1.000
_cell.length_c   1.000
_cell.angle_alpha   90.00
_cell.angle_beta   90.00
_cell.angle_gamma   90.00
#
_symmetry.space_group_name_H-M   'P 1'
#
loop_
_entity.id
_entity.type
_entity.pdbx_description
1 polymer ?
#
loop_
_entity_poly.entity_id
_entity_poly.type
_entity_poly.pdbx_seq_one_letter_code
_entity_poly.pdbx_strand_id
1 'polypeptide(L)'
;MKYIIIFLLGFVCLTIQKVKAQSEKVKKDTVYYHLDTTAIPIKDRMFAIDEEAGTVSYVLLCKCYPWETDLRFFYTKGKNTKSISKEEFSKIKTISITQLIEIAVKYAKDRIDRHTFFFILPNGKNMKVTKAYLSDPRKPRAPTITVETVNPN
;
A
#
# COMPACT_ATOMS: atom_id res chain seq x y z
N MET A 1 58.69 -9.05 1.44
CA MET A 1 57.89 -7.86 1.80
C MET A 1 57.11 -7.24 0.62
N LYS A 2 57.60 -7.29 -0.64
CA LYS A 2 56.87 -6.74 -1.81
C LYS A 2 55.50 -7.39 -2.09
N TYR A 3 55.34 -8.69 -1.85
CA TYR A 3 54.11 -9.42 -2.18
C TYR A 3 52.95 -9.22 -1.19
N ILE A 4 53.25 -8.80 0.05
CA ILE A 4 52.23 -8.56 1.09
C ILE A 4 51.41 -7.30 0.76
N ILE A 5 52.05 -6.28 0.20
CA ILE A 5 51.41 -5.01 -0.18
C ILE A 5 50.41 -5.22 -1.33
N ILE A 6 50.74 -6.09 -2.29
CA ILE A 6 49.88 -6.42 -3.44
C ILE A 6 48.63 -7.18 -2.97
N PHE A 7 48.78 -8.09 -2.01
CA PHE A 7 47.66 -8.86 -1.45
C PHE A 7 46.71 -7.97 -0.64
N LEU A 8 47.26 -7.02 0.14
CA LEU A 8 46.49 -6.01 0.87
C LEU A 8 45.73 -5.05 -0.06
N LEU A 9 46.35 -4.59 -1.15
CA LEU A 9 45.68 -3.73 -2.14
C LEU A 9 44.53 -4.47 -2.86
N GLY A 10 44.74 -5.75 -3.22
CA GLY A 10 43.70 -6.57 -3.84
C GLY A 10 42.48 -6.78 -2.94
N PHE A 11 42.70 -6.98 -1.64
CA PHE A 11 41.61 -7.16 -0.67
C PHE A 11 40.78 -5.88 -0.47
N VAL A 12 41.42 -4.71 -0.48
CA VAL A 12 40.74 -3.40 -0.38
C VAL A 12 39.91 -3.09 -1.63
N CYS A 13 40.40 -3.43 -2.83
CA CYS A 13 39.61 -3.25 -4.05
C CYS A 13 38.35 -4.14 -4.10
N LEU A 14 38.43 -5.37 -3.57
CA LEU A 14 37.29 -6.30 -3.54
C LEU A 14 36.22 -5.92 -2.51
N THR A 15 36.57 -5.25 -1.40
CA THR A 15 35.58 -4.79 -0.40
C THR A 15 34.82 -3.56 -0.89
N ILE A 16 35.46 -2.64 -1.62
CA ILE A 16 34.81 -1.41 -2.11
C ILE A 16 33.76 -1.71 -3.20
N GLN A 17 33.97 -2.73 -4.03
CA GLN A 17 33.00 -3.09 -5.08
C GLN A 17 31.72 -3.74 -4.53
N LYS A 18 31.81 -4.48 -3.41
CA LYS A 18 30.63 -5.11 -2.79
C LYS A 18 29.65 -4.11 -2.17
N VAL A 19 30.10 -2.91 -1.79
CA VAL A 19 29.25 -1.92 -1.09
C VAL A 19 28.30 -1.18 -2.04
N LYS A 20 28.61 -1.07 -3.34
CA LYS A 20 27.77 -0.32 -4.29
C LYS A 20 26.60 -1.13 -4.87
N ALA A 21 26.70 -2.45 -4.93
CA ALA A 21 25.66 -3.30 -5.53
C ALA A 21 24.44 -3.55 -4.62
N GLN A 22 24.55 -3.28 -3.31
CA GLN A 22 23.45 -3.49 -2.35
C GLN A 22 22.60 -2.24 -2.06
N SER A 23 22.88 -1.10 -2.70
CA SER A 23 22.20 0.17 -2.37
C SER A 23 21.35 0.77 -3.48
N GLU A 24 21.04 0.03 -4.55
CA GLU A 24 20.01 0.48 -5.51
C GLU A 24 18.65 0.38 -4.84
N LYS A 25 18.26 1.44 -4.12
CA LYS A 25 16.87 1.64 -3.69
C LYS A 25 16.02 1.62 -4.95
N VAL A 26 15.26 0.55 -5.14
CA VAL A 26 14.26 0.45 -6.22
C VAL A 26 13.44 1.74 -6.20
N LYS A 27 13.55 2.53 -7.28
CA LYS A 27 12.82 3.78 -7.41
C LYS A 27 11.33 3.46 -7.39
N LYS A 28 10.60 4.01 -6.41
CA LYS A 28 9.16 3.81 -6.29
C LYS A 28 8.42 4.96 -6.96
N ASP A 29 7.43 4.63 -7.76
CA ASP A 29 6.50 5.58 -8.34
C ASP A 29 5.46 6.00 -7.30
N THR A 30 4.95 7.22 -7.43
CA THR A 30 3.94 7.76 -6.51
C THR A 30 2.58 7.78 -7.20
N VAL A 31 1.57 7.25 -6.51
CA VAL A 31 0.21 7.11 -7.02
C VAL A 31 -0.74 7.90 -6.15
N TYR A 32 -1.43 8.89 -6.73
CA TYR A 32 -2.44 9.69 -6.04
C TYR A 32 -3.84 9.29 -6.50
N TYR A 33 -4.71 8.90 -5.57
CA TYR A 33 -6.11 8.61 -5.83
C TYR A 33 -7.01 9.57 -5.06
N HIS A 34 -7.97 10.18 -5.75
CA HIS A 34 -8.98 11.04 -5.13
C HIS A 34 -10.15 10.18 -4.63
N LEU A 35 -10.20 9.96 -3.32
CA LEU A 35 -11.23 9.17 -2.65
C LEU A 35 -12.28 10.13 -2.08
N ASP A 36 -13.18 10.60 -2.94
CA ASP A 36 -14.36 11.35 -2.52
C ASP A 36 -15.58 10.43 -2.45
N THR A 37 -15.99 10.09 -1.23
CA THR A 37 -17.19 9.29 -0.96
C THR A 37 -18.31 10.12 -0.32
N THR A 38 -18.11 11.44 -0.19
CA THR A 38 -19.02 12.32 0.57
C THR A 38 -20.39 12.45 -0.09
N ALA A 39 -20.43 12.49 -1.42
CA ALA A 39 -21.66 12.59 -2.21
C ALA A 39 -22.29 11.23 -2.56
N ILE A 40 -21.66 10.11 -2.21
CA ILE A 40 -22.09 8.77 -2.63
C ILE A 40 -22.79 8.07 -1.44
N PRO A 41 -24.02 7.56 -1.59
CA PRO A 41 -24.70 6.77 -0.56
C PRO A 41 -23.89 5.52 -0.19
N ILE A 42 -23.90 5.12 1.09
CA ILE A 42 -23.04 4.04 1.61
C ILE A 42 -23.16 2.74 0.80
N LYS A 43 -24.38 2.34 0.44
CA LYS A 43 -24.66 1.12 -0.34
C LYS A 43 -24.10 1.12 -1.76
N ASP A 44 -23.85 2.32 -2.32
CA ASP A 44 -23.38 2.50 -3.69
C ASP A 44 -21.87 2.80 -3.75
N ARG A 45 -21.19 2.86 -2.59
CA ARG A 45 -19.75 3.11 -2.51
C ARG A 45 -18.99 1.85 -2.91
N MET A 46 -18.02 2.03 -3.81
CA MET A 46 -17.05 0.98 -4.11
C MET A 46 -15.99 0.80 -3.03
N PHE A 47 -15.88 1.74 -2.08
CA PHE A 47 -14.95 1.67 -0.96
C PHE A 47 -15.70 1.54 0.37
N ALA A 48 -15.36 0.50 1.13
CA ALA A 48 -15.62 0.45 2.56
C ALA A 48 -14.43 1.04 3.34
N ILE A 49 -14.72 1.73 4.45
CA ILE A 49 -13.71 2.31 5.32
C ILE A 49 -13.86 1.65 6.68
N ASP A 50 -12.91 0.77 7.01
CA ASP A 50 -12.88 0.07 8.30
C ASP A 50 -11.88 0.74 9.22
N GLU A 51 -12.17 0.73 10.51
CA GLU A 51 -11.23 1.16 11.54
C GLU A 51 -11.12 0.09 12.62
N GLU A 52 -9.90 -0.36 12.89
CA GLU A 52 -9.62 -1.37 13.91
C GLU A 52 -8.29 -1.06 14.59
N ALA A 53 -8.30 -0.99 15.92
CA ALA A 53 -7.11 -0.84 16.77
C ALA A 53 -6.12 0.26 16.30
N GLY A 54 -6.62 1.43 15.90
CA GLY A 54 -5.80 2.56 15.44
C GLY A 54 -5.27 2.42 14.00
N THR A 55 -5.67 1.38 13.28
CA THR A 55 -5.44 1.21 11.84
C THR A 55 -6.72 1.53 11.09
N VAL A 56 -6.61 2.30 10.02
CA VAL A 56 -7.71 2.57 9.09
C VAL A 56 -7.44 1.84 7.79
N SER A 57 -8.44 1.14 7.29
CA SER A 57 -8.40 0.40 6.03
C SER A 57 -9.38 1.01 5.02
N TYR A 58 -8.91 1.21 3.80
CA TYR A 58 -9.72 1.47 2.62
C TYR A 58 -9.85 0.17 1.82
N VAL A 59 -11.05 -0.40 1.78
CA VAL A 59 -11.33 -1.68 1.13
C VAL A 59 -12.11 -1.41 -0.14
N LEU A 60 -11.50 -1.68 -1.30
CA LEU A 60 -12.15 -1.58 -2.60
C LEU A 60 -12.91 -2.88 -2.89
N LEU A 61 -14.23 -2.80 -2.90
CA LEU A 61 -15.20 -3.88 -3.03
C LEU A 61 -15.35 -4.31 -4.51
N CYS A 62 -14.34 -5.00 -5.03
CA CYS A 62 -14.28 -5.42 -6.44
C CYS A 62 -14.12 -6.92 -6.65
N LYS A 63 -13.76 -7.69 -5.61
CA LYS A 63 -13.34 -9.10 -5.73
C LYS A 63 -12.24 -9.36 -6.78
N CYS A 64 -11.49 -8.32 -7.13
CA CYS A 64 -10.58 -8.32 -8.26
C CYS A 64 -9.13 -8.66 -7.87
N TYR A 65 -8.88 -9.00 -6.60
CA TYR A 65 -7.57 -9.42 -6.09
C TYR A 65 -7.46 -10.95 -6.07
N PRO A 66 -6.25 -11.55 -6.04
CA PRO A 66 -6.10 -13.01 -6.04
C PRO A 66 -6.97 -13.70 -4.98
N TRP A 67 -7.50 -14.87 -5.35
CA TRP A 67 -8.47 -15.64 -4.55
C TRP A 67 -9.82 -14.95 -4.36
N GLU A 68 -10.26 -14.17 -5.35
CA GLU A 68 -11.55 -13.45 -5.35
C GLU A 68 -11.70 -12.56 -4.10
N THR A 69 -10.60 -11.94 -3.69
CA THR A 69 -10.56 -11.07 -2.51
C THR A 69 -10.66 -9.60 -2.89
N ASP A 70 -11.06 -8.77 -1.92
CA ASP A 70 -11.10 -7.32 -2.09
C ASP A 70 -9.70 -6.70 -1.93
N LEU A 71 -9.49 -5.60 -2.64
CA LEU A 71 -8.27 -4.82 -2.54
C LEU A 71 -8.29 -3.99 -1.26
N ARG A 72 -7.36 -4.25 -0.34
CA ARG A 72 -7.27 -3.51 0.93
C ARG A 72 -6.00 -2.66 1.01
N PHE A 73 -6.19 -1.38 1.21
CA PHE A 73 -5.14 -0.41 1.54
C PHE A 73 -5.28 0.00 3.01
N PHE A 74 -4.18 0.21 3.72
CA PHE A 74 -4.25 0.56 5.14
C PHE A 74 -3.22 1.61 5.56
N TYR A 75 -3.50 2.30 6.67
CA TYR A 75 -2.54 3.18 7.33
C TYR A 75 -2.80 3.24 8.84
N THR A 76 -1.75 3.53 9.62
CA THR A 76 -1.88 3.77 11.06
C THR A 76 -2.26 5.22 11.33
N LYS A 77 -3.28 5.45 12.16
CA LYS A 77 -3.72 6.80 12.56
C LYS A 77 -2.58 7.62 13.15
N GLY A 78 -2.62 8.92 12.90
CA GLY A 78 -1.60 9.87 13.37
C GLY A 78 -0.27 9.83 12.62
N LYS A 79 -0.08 8.86 11.71
CA LYS A 79 1.11 8.78 10.84
C LYS A 79 0.73 9.02 9.38
N ASN A 80 1.69 9.56 8.63
CA ASN A 80 1.65 9.69 7.17
C ASN A 80 0.41 10.41 6.58
N THR A 81 -0.18 11.32 7.34
CA THR A 81 -1.29 12.17 6.92
C THR A 81 -0.83 13.61 6.88
N LYS A 82 -1.18 14.36 5.84
CA LYS A 82 -0.98 15.81 5.76
C LYS A 82 -2.24 16.50 5.24
N SER A 83 -2.43 17.76 5.62
CA SER A 83 -3.44 18.63 5.00
C SER A 83 -2.77 19.41 3.87
N ILE A 84 -3.47 19.56 2.75
CA ILE A 84 -3.08 20.44 1.64
C ILE A 84 -4.24 21.36 1.27
N SER A 85 -3.93 22.51 0.70
CA SER A 85 -4.91 23.42 0.12
C SER A 85 -5.57 22.85 -1.16
N LYS A 86 -6.68 23.45 -1.60
CA LYS A 86 -7.33 23.09 -2.88
C LYS A 86 -6.45 23.45 -4.07
N GLU A 87 -5.71 24.55 -3.95
CA GLU A 87 -4.76 25.04 -4.95
C GLU A 87 -3.60 24.07 -5.12
N GLU A 88 -3.06 23.51 -4.02
CA GLU A 88 -2.08 22.44 -4.09
C GLU A 88 -2.65 21.15 -4.70
N PHE A 89 -3.87 20.77 -4.32
CA PHE A 89 -4.53 19.59 -4.88
C PHE A 89 -4.73 19.69 -6.39
N SER A 90 -5.08 20.87 -6.91
CA SER A 90 -5.28 21.08 -8.35
C SER A 90 -4.03 20.79 -9.20
N LYS A 91 -2.84 20.81 -8.58
CA LYS A 91 -1.55 20.53 -9.22
C LYS A 91 -1.19 19.04 -9.17
N ILE A 92 -1.94 18.22 -8.44
CA ILE A 92 -1.69 16.80 -8.29
C ILE A 92 -2.44 16.04 -9.39
N LYS A 93 -1.69 15.28 -10.20
CA LYS A 93 -2.30 14.34 -11.13
C LYS A 93 -2.81 13.12 -10.38
N THR A 94 -4.13 12.94 -10.38
CA THR A 94 -4.79 11.77 -9.82
C THR A 94 -4.98 10.69 -10.89
N ILE A 95 -5.10 9.45 -10.45
CA ILE A 95 -5.47 8.33 -11.31
C ILE A 95 -6.94 7.98 -11.15
N SER A 96 -7.50 7.33 -12.18
CA SER A 96 -8.83 6.72 -12.12
C SER A 96 -8.84 5.45 -11.25
N ILE A 97 -10.04 5.01 -10.88
CA ILE A 97 -10.22 3.79 -10.09
C ILE A 97 -9.78 2.53 -10.86
N THR A 98 -9.98 2.48 -12.18
CA THR A 98 -9.53 1.37 -13.03
C THR A 98 -8.02 1.27 -13.05
N GLN A 99 -7.32 2.39 -13.20
CA GLN A 99 -5.85 2.44 -13.09
C GLN A 99 -5.36 2.02 -11.70
N LEU A 100 -6.09 2.37 -10.64
CA LEU A 100 -5.73 1.96 -9.28
C LEU A 100 -5.82 0.44 -9.13
N ILE A 101 -6.89 -0.17 -9.66
CA ILE A 101 -7.08 -1.61 -9.69
C ILE A 101 -5.96 -2.29 -10.47
N GLU A 102 -5.66 -1.83 -11.70
CA GLU A 102 -4.62 -2.41 -12.54
C GLU A 102 -3.25 -2.43 -11.85
N ILE A 103 -2.87 -1.29 -11.23
CA ILE A 103 -1.60 -1.18 -10.49
C ILE A 103 -1.59 -2.13 -9.29
N ALA A 104 -2.68 -2.19 -8.52
CA ALA A 104 -2.75 -3.01 -7.32
C ALA A 104 -2.78 -4.51 -7.64
N VAL A 105 -3.51 -4.94 -8.66
CA VAL A 105 -3.55 -6.32 -9.13
C VAL A 105 -2.18 -6.75 -9.68
N LYS A 106 -1.48 -5.86 -10.38
CA LYS A 106 -0.11 -6.12 -10.84
C LYS A 106 0.85 -6.33 -9.66
N TYR A 107 0.73 -5.55 -8.58
CA TYR A 107 1.48 -5.81 -7.35
C TYR A 107 1.20 -7.20 -6.79
N ALA A 108 -0.08 -7.63 -6.76
CA ALA A 108 -0.47 -8.96 -6.29
C ALA A 108 0.26 -10.09 -7.03
N LYS A 109 0.41 -9.92 -8.36
CA LYS A 109 1.05 -10.88 -9.26
C LYS A 109 2.56 -10.87 -9.11
N ASP A 110 3.18 -9.69 -9.15
CA ASP A 110 4.62 -9.54 -9.23
C ASP A 110 5.29 -9.58 -7.84
N ARG A 111 4.55 -9.26 -6.76
CA ARG A 111 5.03 -9.12 -5.37
C ARG A 111 6.16 -8.11 -5.20
N ILE A 112 6.33 -7.19 -6.16
CA ILE A 112 7.34 -6.13 -6.11
C ILE A 112 6.65 -4.82 -5.75
N ASP A 113 6.98 -4.27 -4.59
CA ASP A 113 6.49 -2.96 -4.15
C ASP A 113 7.20 -1.82 -4.92
N ARG A 114 6.64 -1.48 -6.07
CA ARG A 114 7.10 -0.37 -6.93
C ARG A 114 6.36 0.94 -6.71
N HIS A 115 5.30 0.96 -5.88
CA HIS A 115 4.38 2.10 -5.82
C HIS A 115 4.12 2.55 -4.39
N THR A 116 4.14 3.86 -4.19
CA THR A 116 3.66 4.48 -2.95
C THR A 116 2.29 5.11 -3.21
N PHE A 117 1.26 4.62 -2.50
CA PHE A 117 -0.12 5.10 -2.67
C PHE A 117 -0.44 6.24 -1.70
N PHE A 118 -1.12 7.26 -2.21
CA PHE A 118 -1.65 8.37 -1.44
C PHE A 118 -3.13 8.55 -1.77
N PHE A 119 -3.97 8.49 -0.74
CA PHE A 119 -5.41 8.72 -0.87
C PHE A 119 -5.71 10.14 -0.42
N ILE A 120 -6.47 10.85 -1.24
CA ILE A 120 -6.82 12.24 -1.04
C ILE A 120 -8.32 12.32 -0.76
N LEU A 121 -8.70 12.82 0.40
CA LEU A 121 -10.09 12.96 0.83
C LEU A 121 -10.42 14.43 1.12
N PRO A 122 -11.66 14.88 0.89
CA PRO A 122 -12.12 16.19 1.37
C PRO A 122 -11.98 16.32 2.90
N ASN A 123 -11.53 17.49 3.37
CA ASN A 123 -11.46 17.83 4.79
C ASN A 123 -11.82 19.31 5.01
N GLY A 124 -13.12 19.61 4.97
CA GLY A 124 -13.65 20.97 5.08
C GLY A 124 -13.20 21.84 3.90
N LYS A 125 -12.42 22.89 4.17
CA LYS A 125 -11.88 23.78 3.13
C LYS A 125 -10.61 23.23 2.46
N ASN A 126 -9.98 22.22 3.04
CA ASN A 126 -8.73 21.63 2.60
C ASN A 126 -8.92 20.18 2.12
N MET A 127 -7.85 19.56 1.63
CA MET A 127 -7.79 18.13 1.32
C MET A 127 -6.85 17.42 2.31
N LYS A 128 -7.24 16.22 2.74
CA LYS A 128 -6.42 15.33 3.55
C LYS A 128 -5.74 14.32 2.65
N VAL A 129 -4.41 14.30 2.67
CA VAL A 129 -3.59 13.36 1.91
C VAL A 129 -3.00 12.34 2.86
N THR A 130 -3.32 11.07 2.64
CA THR A 130 -2.91 9.96 3.50
C THR A 130 -2.09 8.97 2.68
N LYS A 131 -0.85 8.70 3.10
CA LYS A 131 -0.08 7.57 2.54
C LYS A 131 -0.73 6.26 3.00
N ALA A 132 -1.06 5.39 2.06
CA ALA A 132 -1.62 4.08 2.34
C ALA A 132 -0.69 2.96 1.82
N TYR A 133 -0.74 1.82 2.48
CA TYR A 133 0.01 0.61 2.13
C TYR A 133 -0.95 -0.43 1.58
N LEU A 134 -0.62 -0.98 0.42
CA LEU A 134 -1.38 -2.10 -0.15
C LEU A 134 -1.10 -3.35 0.68
N SER A 135 -2.16 -4.02 1.12
CA SER A 135 -2.03 -5.30 1.82
C SER A 135 -1.64 -6.42 0.86
N ASP A 136 -0.86 -7.37 1.37
CA ASP A 136 -0.54 -8.57 0.61
C ASP A 136 -1.82 -9.36 0.33
N PRO A 137 -1.95 -9.96 -0.87
CA PRO A 137 -3.04 -10.88 -1.12
C PRO A 137 -2.88 -12.06 -0.17
N ARG A 138 -3.99 -12.44 0.48
CA ARG A 138 -4.08 -13.59 1.39
C ARG A 138 -5.23 -14.48 0.97
N LYS A 139 -5.02 -15.79 1.02
CA LYS A 139 -6.11 -16.77 0.86
C LYS A 139 -7.13 -16.54 1.99
N PRO A 140 -8.44 -16.53 1.69
CA PRO A 140 -9.47 -16.56 2.72
C PRO A 140 -9.24 -17.73 3.67
N ARG A 141 -9.37 -17.49 4.99
CA ARG A 141 -9.37 -18.59 5.95
C ARG A 141 -10.65 -19.40 5.76
N ALA A 142 -10.54 -20.73 5.82
CA ALA A 142 -11.71 -21.59 5.86
C ALA A 142 -12.57 -21.20 7.08
N PRO A 143 -13.91 -21.22 6.97
CA PRO A 143 -14.77 -20.93 8.09
C PRO A 143 -14.48 -21.90 9.24
N THR A 144 -14.28 -21.37 10.44
CA THR A 144 -14.19 -22.18 11.65
C THR A 144 -15.54 -22.83 11.88
N ILE A 145 -15.65 -24.15 11.74
CA ILE A 145 -16.86 -24.88 12.09
C ILE A 145 -17.00 -24.84 13.61
N THR A 146 -17.91 -24.00 14.12
CA THR A 146 -18.33 -24.07 15.51
C THR A 146 -19.27 -25.25 15.66
N VAL A 147 -18.78 -26.33 16.28
CA VAL A 147 -19.63 -27.44 16.70
C VAL A 147 -20.44 -26.93 17.89
N GLU A 148 -21.71 -26.59 17.67
CA GLU A 148 -22.64 -26.35 18.76
C GLU A 148 -22.86 -27.68 19.50
N THR A 149 -22.41 -27.75 20.74
CA THR A 149 -22.69 -28.87 21.62
C THR A 149 -24.19 -28.85 21.91
N VAL A 150 -24.95 -29.73 21.26
CA VAL A 150 -26.35 -29.95 21.60
C VAL A 150 -26.40 -30.50 23.02
N ASN A 151 -26.87 -29.69 23.97
CA ASN A 151 -27.18 -30.16 25.32
C ASN A 151 -28.45 -31.02 25.23
N PRO A 152 -28.38 -32.33 25.56
CA PRO A 152 -29.59 -33.11 25.73
C PRO A 152 -30.25 -32.67 27.04
N ASN A 153 -31.47 -32.13 26.94
CA ASN A 153 -32.36 -31.94 28.08
C ASN A 153 -32.80 -33.29 28.66
#